data_AF-A0A914PQP5-F1
#
_entry.id   AF-A0A914PQP5-F1
#
_cell.length_a   1.000
_cell.length_b   1.000
_cell.length_c   1.000
_cell.angle_alpha   90.00
_cell.angle_beta   90.00
_cell.angle_gamma   90.00
#
_symmetry.space_group_name_H-M   'P 1'
#
loop_
_entity.id
_entity.type
_entity.pdbx_description
1 polymer ?
#
loop_
_entity_poly.entity_id
_entity_poly.type
_entity_poly.pdbx_seq_one_letter_code
_entity_poly.pdbx_strand_id
1 'polypeptide(L)'
;MNNLITLAKDNYEKTLYHEAIINAFFEFTKARDFYREICGNDKMRSDLIKLFLEYQALILSPVCPHIAEQVWSITGKQTLIVNESWPATDVADPLILDTAEFFKKTIHAFRLRLDELTNPKKKKIAPINPTKATIIYSSKYPEWQQEILILLKKIYEENNGEFIDNKEITKMIMAVPLVKPKAKEAMPFVQFIKDKVGQRGIQALDLIFNIDQRKVFVEMIEYLKGALKIDDISIESVEETSDQTLASKVVPGTPIVNFS
;
A
#
# COMPACT_ATOMS: atom_id res chain seq x y z
N MET A 1 -13.39 0.09 0.14
CA MET A 1 -14.65 0.32 -0.59
C MET A 1 -15.03 1.79 -0.56
N ASN A 2 -15.25 2.39 0.63
CA ASN A 2 -15.65 3.79 0.78
C ASN A 2 -14.80 4.77 -0.04
N ASN A 3 -13.46 4.68 0.04
CA ASN A 3 -12.57 5.53 -0.76
C ASN A 3 -12.85 5.46 -2.28
N LEU A 4 -13.08 4.26 -2.81
CA LEU A 4 -13.33 4.07 -4.24
C LEU A 4 -14.70 4.60 -4.68
N ILE A 5 -15.70 4.55 -3.80
CA ILE A 5 -17.03 5.13 -4.03
C ILE A 5 -16.92 6.66 -4.13
N THR A 6 -16.18 7.28 -3.21
CA THR A 6 -15.91 8.72 -3.25
C THR A 6 -15.16 9.12 -4.52
N LEU A 7 -14.10 8.39 -4.87
CA LEU A 7 -13.34 8.66 -6.10
C LEU A 7 -14.17 8.46 -7.37
N ALA A 8 -15.02 7.43 -7.43
CA ALA A 8 -15.92 7.20 -8.55
C ALA A 8 -16.92 8.35 -8.71
N LYS A 9 -17.50 8.81 -7.59
CA LYS A 9 -18.41 9.97 -7.58
C LYS A 9 -17.74 11.21 -8.14
N ASP A 10 -16.57 11.55 -7.61
CA ASP A 10 -15.80 12.75 -8.01
C ASP A 10 -15.41 12.70 -9.51
N ASN A 11 -15.09 11.50 -10.02
CA ASN A 11 -14.85 11.29 -11.45
C ASN A 11 -16.12 11.42 -12.31
N TYR A 12 -17.27 10.91 -11.85
CA TYR A 12 -18.54 11.10 -12.57
C TYR A 12 -18.94 12.58 -12.62
N GLU A 13 -18.79 13.31 -11.52
CA GLU A 13 -19.08 14.76 -11.43
C GLU A 13 -18.18 15.57 -12.37
N LYS A 14 -16.92 15.15 -12.54
CA LYS A 14 -15.96 15.74 -13.49
C LYS A 14 -16.11 15.23 -14.91
N THR A 15 -17.10 14.38 -15.21
CA THR A 15 -17.33 13.74 -16.52
C THR A 15 -16.17 12.85 -17.01
N LEU A 16 -15.32 12.39 -16.09
CA LEU A 16 -14.21 11.46 -16.35
C LEU A 16 -14.71 10.01 -16.31
N TYR A 17 -15.61 9.64 -17.23
CA TYR A 17 -16.29 8.35 -17.21
C TYR A 17 -15.36 7.14 -17.24
N HIS A 18 -14.23 7.23 -17.96
CA HIS A 18 -13.21 6.17 -17.97
C HIS A 18 -12.65 5.91 -16.57
N GLU A 19 -12.22 6.97 -15.87
CA GLU A 19 -11.69 6.89 -14.51
C GLU A 19 -12.76 6.51 -13.50
N ALA A 20 -14.01 6.94 -13.71
CA ALA A 20 -15.14 6.52 -12.90
C ALA A 20 -15.35 5.00 -12.98
N ILE A 21 -15.28 4.39 -14.17
CA ILE A 21 -15.41 2.94 -14.36
C ILE A 21 -14.21 2.19 -13.76
N ILE A 22 -13.00 2.73 -13.89
CA ILE A 22 -11.81 2.15 -13.23
C ILE A 22 -12.07 2.01 -11.72
N ASN A 23 -12.55 3.07 -11.08
CA ASN A 23 -12.81 3.06 -9.64
C ASN A 23 -14.05 2.25 -9.25
N ALA A 24 -15.14 2.36 -10.02
CA ALA A 24 -16.44 1.73 -9.74
C ALA A 24 -16.43 0.22 -9.99
N PHE A 25 -15.65 -0.26 -10.95
CA PHE A 25 -15.64 -1.66 -11.35
C PHE A 25 -14.28 -2.33 -11.12
N PHE A 26 -13.23 -1.85 -11.78
CA PHE A 26 -11.95 -2.58 -11.79
C PHE A 26 -11.27 -2.57 -10.43
N GLU A 27 -11.01 -1.40 -9.84
CA GLU A 27 -10.40 -1.28 -8.52
C GLU A 27 -11.33 -1.78 -7.41
N PHE A 28 -12.65 -1.58 -7.56
CA PHE A 28 -13.64 -2.11 -6.62
C PHE A 28 -13.59 -3.64 -6.57
N THR A 29 -13.55 -4.28 -7.73
CA THR A 29 -13.43 -5.75 -7.86
C THR A 29 -12.09 -6.25 -7.33
N LYS A 30 -10.98 -5.58 -7.64
CA LYS A 30 -9.65 -5.90 -7.09
C LYS A 30 -9.63 -5.81 -5.56
N ALA A 31 -10.33 -4.83 -4.98
CA ALA A 31 -10.42 -4.71 -3.53
C ALA A 31 -11.15 -5.90 -2.89
N ARG A 32 -12.24 -6.38 -3.49
CA ARG A 32 -12.93 -7.61 -3.07
C ARG A 32 -12.04 -8.84 -3.24
N ASP A 33 -11.38 -8.97 -4.39
CA ASP A 33 -10.55 -10.14 -4.67
C ASP A 33 -9.37 -10.22 -3.70
N PHE A 34 -8.77 -9.08 -3.35
CA PHE A 34 -7.75 -9.01 -2.32
C PHE A 34 -8.28 -9.38 -0.93
N TYR A 35 -9.48 -8.92 -0.55
CA TYR A 35 -10.11 -9.34 0.70
C TYR A 35 -10.34 -10.85 0.73
N ARG A 36 -10.81 -11.43 -0.38
CA ARG A 36 -10.97 -12.89 -0.53
C ARG A 36 -9.64 -13.62 -0.38
N GLU A 37 -8.57 -13.10 -1.00
CA GLU A 37 -7.23 -13.68 -0.93
C GLU A 37 -6.72 -13.71 0.52
N ILE A 38 -6.88 -12.61 1.26
CA ILE A 38 -6.47 -12.51 2.68
C ILE A 38 -7.27 -13.46 3.56
N CYS A 39 -8.59 -13.57 3.36
CA CYS A 39 -9.40 -14.52 4.11
C CYS A 39 -8.94 -15.97 3.89
N GLY A 40 -8.38 -16.30 2.73
CA GLY A 40 -7.82 -17.62 2.46
C GLY A 40 -8.86 -18.73 2.67
N ASN A 41 -8.61 -19.59 3.66
CA ASN A 41 -9.52 -20.69 4.04
C ASN A 41 -10.69 -20.22 4.93
N ASP A 42 -10.59 -19.05 5.54
CA ASP A 42 -11.67 -18.45 6.31
C ASP A 42 -12.75 -17.89 5.39
N LYS A 43 -14.00 -17.90 5.89
CA LYS A 43 -15.12 -17.36 5.14
C LYS A 43 -15.11 -15.83 5.21
N MET A 44 -15.25 -15.19 4.05
CA MET A 44 -15.53 -13.76 3.97
C MET A 44 -16.81 -13.40 4.75
N ARG A 45 -16.80 -12.24 5.40
CA ARG A 45 -17.96 -11.75 6.16
C ARG A 45 -19.15 -11.53 5.22
N SER A 46 -20.24 -12.26 5.44
CA SER A 46 -21.38 -12.29 4.51
C SER A 46 -22.04 -10.92 4.33
N ASP A 47 -22.15 -10.15 5.41
CA ASP A 47 -22.66 -8.77 5.41
C ASP A 47 -21.81 -7.85 4.51
N LEU A 48 -20.48 -7.94 4.57
CA LEU A 48 -19.59 -7.15 3.71
C LEU A 48 -19.72 -7.51 2.24
N ILE A 49 -19.90 -8.79 1.92
CA ILE A 49 -20.07 -9.21 0.53
C ILE A 49 -21.42 -8.75 -0.02
N LYS A 50 -22.49 -8.80 0.78
CA LYS A 50 -23.78 -8.23 0.39
C LYS A 50 -23.67 -6.72 0.16
N LEU A 51 -23.01 -6.01 1.08
CA LEU A 51 -22.76 -4.58 0.96
C LEU A 51 -21.93 -4.24 -0.29
N PHE A 52 -20.91 -5.04 -0.59
CA PHE A 52 -20.11 -4.92 -1.81
C PHE A 52 -20.99 -5.03 -3.07
N LEU A 53 -21.87 -6.04 -3.15
CA LEU A 53 -22.74 -6.24 -4.31
C LEU A 53 -23.72 -5.08 -4.49
N GLU A 54 -24.31 -4.64 -3.38
CA GLU A 54 -25.23 -3.49 -3.34
C GLU A 54 -24.54 -2.22 -3.87
N TYR A 55 -23.39 -1.88 -3.29
CA TYR A 55 -22.67 -0.66 -3.66
C TYR A 55 -22.09 -0.73 -5.07
N GLN A 56 -21.56 -1.88 -5.49
CA GLN A 56 -21.05 -2.05 -6.85
C GLN A 56 -22.16 -1.87 -7.89
N ALA A 57 -23.36 -2.40 -7.64
CA ALA A 57 -24.51 -2.20 -8.52
C ALA A 57 -24.87 -0.70 -8.62
N LEU A 58 -24.97 0.01 -7.48
CA LEU A 58 -25.31 1.43 -7.46
C LEU A 58 -24.31 2.29 -8.25
N ILE A 59 -23.01 2.13 -7.99
CA ILE A 59 -21.97 2.97 -8.62
C ILE A 59 -21.72 2.62 -10.10
N LEU A 60 -22.11 1.43 -10.54
CA LEU A 60 -22.02 0.99 -11.94
C LEU A 60 -23.30 1.29 -12.75
N SER A 61 -24.43 1.55 -12.07
CA SER A 61 -25.73 1.81 -12.68
C SER A 61 -25.74 2.92 -13.75
N PRO A 62 -24.94 4.02 -13.67
CA PRO A 62 -24.95 5.04 -14.71
C PRO A 62 -24.40 4.56 -16.07
N VAL A 63 -23.63 3.47 -16.08
CA VAL A 63 -22.96 2.94 -17.29
C VAL A 63 -23.58 1.62 -17.74
N CYS A 64 -23.86 0.71 -16.80
CA CYS A 64 -24.43 -0.62 -17.08
C CYS A 64 -25.77 -0.82 -16.36
N PRO A 65 -26.81 -0.02 -16.64
CA PRO A 65 -28.04 0.02 -15.85
C PRO A 65 -28.78 -1.32 -15.80
N HIS A 66 -28.86 -2.03 -16.93
CA HIS A 66 -29.56 -3.32 -17.00
C HIS A 66 -28.90 -4.39 -16.12
N ILE A 67 -27.56 -4.45 -16.11
CA ILE A 67 -26.83 -5.42 -15.28
C ILE A 67 -26.91 -5.03 -13.80
N ALA A 68 -26.77 -3.73 -13.51
CA ALA A 68 -26.91 -3.22 -12.16
C ALA A 68 -28.30 -3.52 -11.57
N GLU A 69 -29.37 -3.33 -12.34
CA GLU A 69 -30.75 -3.65 -11.95
C GLU A 69 -30.94 -5.15 -11.63
N GLN A 70 -30.35 -6.03 -12.46
CA GLN A 70 -30.39 -7.48 -12.21
C GLN A 70 -29.65 -7.83 -10.91
N VAL A 71 -28.45 -7.29 -10.69
CA VAL A 71 -27.71 -7.50 -9.43
C VAL A 71 -28.48 -6.97 -8.23
N TRP A 72 -29.05 -5.77 -8.34
CA TRP A 72 -29.89 -5.14 -7.31
C TRP A 72 -31.06 -6.04 -6.90
N SER A 73 -31.79 -6.56 -7.88
CA SER A 73 -32.87 -7.51 -7.66
C SER A 73 -32.40 -8.80 -6.97
N ILE A 74 -31.25 -9.37 -7.39
CA ILE A 74 -30.66 -10.57 -6.76
C ILE A 74 -30.29 -10.33 -5.28
N THR A 75 -29.90 -9.11 -4.92
CA THR A 75 -29.63 -8.76 -3.50
C THR A 75 -30.90 -8.66 -2.64
N GLY A 76 -32.09 -8.83 -3.23
CA GLY A 76 -33.38 -8.84 -2.54
C GLY A 76 -34.04 -7.47 -2.40
N LYS A 77 -33.51 -6.44 -3.07
CA LYS A 77 -34.07 -5.10 -3.08
C LYS A 77 -35.33 -5.07 -3.95
N GLN A 78 -36.35 -4.33 -3.52
CA GLN A 78 -37.69 -4.33 -4.12
C GLN A 78 -37.95 -3.11 -5.02
N THR A 79 -37.14 -2.06 -4.87
CA THR A 79 -37.19 -0.82 -5.65
C THR A 79 -36.34 -0.95 -6.92
N LEU A 80 -36.67 -0.14 -7.93
CA LEU A 80 -35.80 0.01 -9.10
C LEU A 80 -34.55 0.79 -8.71
N ILE A 81 -33.39 0.38 -9.23
CA ILE A 81 -32.10 1.00 -8.87
C ILE A 81 -32.04 2.48 -9.29
N VAL A 82 -32.76 2.86 -10.35
CA VAL A 82 -32.82 4.24 -10.85
C VAL A 82 -33.43 5.22 -9.84
N ASN A 83 -34.22 4.72 -8.88
CA ASN A 83 -34.83 5.54 -7.84
C ASN A 83 -33.95 5.66 -6.58
N GLU A 84 -32.81 4.96 -6.56
CA GLU A 84 -31.93 4.90 -5.39
C GLU A 84 -30.89 6.01 -5.41
N SER A 85 -30.47 6.42 -4.21
CA SER A 85 -29.42 7.42 -4.05
C SER A 85 -28.03 6.81 -4.19
N TRP A 86 -27.04 7.66 -4.52
CA TRP A 86 -25.64 7.26 -4.45
C TRP A 86 -25.28 6.74 -3.04
N PRO A 87 -24.44 5.69 -2.91
CA PRO A 87 -24.11 5.12 -1.61
C PRO A 87 -23.54 6.17 -0.64
N ALA A 88 -24.13 6.26 0.55
CA ALA A 88 -23.58 7.05 1.64
C ALA A 88 -22.47 6.25 2.35
N THR A 89 -21.27 6.82 2.43
CA THR A 89 -20.11 6.15 3.05
C THR A 89 -19.36 7.07 4.00
N ASP A 90 -18.87 6.51 5.10
CA ASP A 90 -17.92 7.18 5.97
C ASP A 90 -16.59 7.45 5.26
N VAL A 91 -15.87 8.48 5.71
CA VAL A 91 -14.51 8.78 5.26
C VAL A 91 -13.62 7.57 5.53
N ALA A 92 -12.91 7.12 4.50
CA ALA A 92 -11.99 5.99 4.65
C ALA A 92 -10.77 6.41 5.50
N ASP A 93 -10.38 5.56 6.43
CA ASP A 93 -9.18 5.78 7.25
C ASP A 93 -7.91 5.71 6.36
N PRO A 94 -7.16 6.82 6.21
CA PRO A 94 -5.94 6.85 5.41
C PRO A 94 -4.89 5.86 5.88
N LEU A 95 -4.77 5.60 7.19
CA LEU A 95 -3.79 4.69 7.75
C LEU A 95 -4.07 3.24 7.34
N ILE A 96 -5.35 2.84 7.32
CA ILE A 96 -5.76 1.50 6.86
C ILE A 96 -5.46 1.32 5.38
N LEU A 97 -5.73 2.34 4.56
CA LEU A 97 -5.42 2.32 3.13
C LEU A 97 -3.91 2.21 2.88
N ASP A 98 -3.12 3.05 3.55
CA ASP A 98 -1.65 3.01 3.48
C ASP A 98 -1.11 1.65 3.92
N THR A 99 -1.67 1.07 4.99
CA THR A 99 -1.27 -0.26 5.50
C THR A 99 -1.57 -1.36 4.48
N ALA A 100 -2.76 -1.33 3.86
CA ALA A 100 -3.12 -2.29 2.83
C ALA A 100 -2.24 -2.15 1.58
N GLU A 101 -1.91 -0.92 1.17
CA GLU A 101 -1.02 -0.67 0.04
C GLU A 101 0.42 -1.12 0.33
N PHE A 102 0.94 -0.80 1.52
CA PHE A 102 2.21 -1.27 2.02
C PHE A 102 2.31 -2.80 1.96
N PHE A 103 1.28 -3.49 2.48
CA PHE A 103 1.26 -4.94 2.48
C PHE A 103 1.23 -5.53 1.06
N LYS A 104 0.39 -4.99 0.17
CA LYS A 104 0.32 -5.40 -1.25
C LYS A 104 1.65 -5.25 -1.98
N LYS A 105 2.33 -4.11 -1.80
CA LYS A 105 3.65 -3.86 -2.39
C LYS A 105 4.70 -4.83 -1.86
N THR A 106 4.67 -5.07 -0.54
CA THR A 106 5.58 -5.99 0.14
C THR A 106 5.41 -7.43 -0.35
N ILE A 107 4.18 -7.96 -0.38
CA ILE A 107 3.95 -9.34 -0.85
C ILE A 107 4.35 -9.51 -2.31
N HIS A 108 4.11 -8.50 -3.16
CA HIS A 108 4.55 -8.54 -4.55
C HIS A 108 6.09 -8.62 -4.66
N ALA A 109 6.81 -7.80 -3.89
CA ALA A 109 8.27 -7.84 -3.85
C ALA A 109 8.81 -9.19 -3.34
N PHE A 110 8.17 -9.78 -2.32
CA PHE A 110 8.56 -11.09 -1.80
C PHE A 110 8.35 -12.20 -2.84
N ARG A 111 7.19 -12.20 -3.54
CA ARG A 111 6.90 -13.14 -4.63
C ARG A 111 7.91 -13.01 -5.78
N LEU A 112 8.27 -11.79 -6.17
CA LEU A 112 9.27 -11.56 -7.21
C LEU A 112 10.64 -12.12 -6.80
N ARG A 113 11.07 -11.88 -5.56
CA ARG A 113 12.34 -12.41 -5.05
C ARG A 113 12.34 -13.94 -4.97
N LEU A 114 11.20 -14.55 -4.59
CA LEU A 114 11.05 -16.00 -4.59
C LEU A 114 11.13 -16.59 -6.00
N ASP A 115 10.50 -15.93 -6.98
CA ASP A 115 10.58 -16.32 -8.40
C ASP A 115 12.01 -16.22 -8.94
N GLU A 116 12.78 -15.20 -8.55
CA GLU A 116 14.18 -15.07 -8.95
C GLU A 116 15.08 -16.22 -8.46
N LEU A 117 14.77 -16.78 -7.28
CA LEU A 117 15.49 -17.91 -6.69
C LEU A 117 15.06 -19.25 -7.28
N THR A 118 13.76 -19.43 -7.51
CA THR A 118 13.18 -20.69 -7.99
C THR A 118 13.27 -20.82 -9.52
N ASN A 119 13.22 -19.70 -10.26
CA ASN A 119 13.27 -19.63 -11.72
C ASN A 119 14.38 -18.66 -12.21
N PRO A 120 15.66 -18.95 -11.94
CA PRO A 120 16.75 -18.04 -12.28
C PRO A 120 16.87 -17.83 -13.80
N LYS A 121 16.68 -16.58 -14.26
CA LYS A 121 16.81 -16.21 -15.69
C LYS A 121 18.25 -16.36 -16.22
N LYS A 122 19.25 -16.42 -15.33
CA LYS A 122 20.66 -16.61 -15.69
C LYS A 122 21.00 -18.10 -15.62
N LYS A 123 21.33 -18.71 -16.76
CA LYS A 123 21.64 -20.14 -16.96
C LYS A 123 22.73 -20.76 -16.05
N LYS A 124 23.44 -19.97 -15.24
CA LYS A 124 24.54 -20.43 -14.36
C LYS A 124 24.15 -20.56 -12.88
N ILE A 125 22.93 -20.21 -12.50
CA ILE A 125 22.48 -20.32 -11.11
C ILE A 125 21.47 -21.47 -11.05
N ALA A 126 21.72 -22.45 -10.18
CA ALA A 126 20.78 -23.53 -9.96
C ALA A 126 19.53 -23.01 -9.23
N PRO A 127 18.33 -23.46 -9.59
CA PRO A 127 17.11 -23.19 -8.83
C PRO A 127 17.26 -23.56 -7.35
N ILE A 128 16.84 -22.67 -6.47
CA ILE A 128 16.76 -22.92 -5.03
C ILE A 128 15.29 -22.93 -4.65
N ASN A 129 14.86 -23.98 -3.96
CA ASN A 129 13.54 -24.08 -3.36
C ASN A 129 13.68 -23.83 -1.85
N PRO A 130 13.53 -22.58 -1.40
CA PRO A 130 13.70 -22.26 0.02
C PRO A 130 12.61 -22.94 0.87
N THR A 131 13.01 -23.35 2.06
CA THR A 131 12.13 -23.99 3.04
C THR A 131 11.76 -23.04 4.18
N LYS A 132 12.53 -21.96 4.35
CA LYS A 132 12.29 -20.93 5.36
C LYS A 132 12.36 -19.54 4.75
N ALA A 133 11.63 -18.61 5.37
CA ALA A 133 11.68 -17.20 5.04
C ALA A 133 11.83 -16.35 6.31
N THR A 134 12.77 -15.42 6.32
CA THR A 134 12.93 -14.45 7.40
C THR A 134 12.63 -13.06 6.87
N ILE A 135 11.54 -12.47 7.36
CA ILE A 135 11.13 -11.11 7.03
C ILE A 135 11.85 -10.16 7.98
N ILE A 136 12.67 -9.28 7.43
CA ILE A 136 13.43 -8.28 8.17
C ILE A 136 12.79 -6.91 7.94
N TYR A 137 12.41 -6.23 9.01
CA TYR A 137 11.81 -4.89 8.98
C TYR A 137 12.60 -3.91 9.87
N SER A 138 12.48 -2.61 9.59
CA SER A 138 13.03 -1.55 10.44
C SER A 138 11.92 -0.64 10.94
N SER A 139 11.92 -0.33 12.24
CA SER A 139 11.03 0.66 12.85
C SER A 139 11.59 2.08 12.78
N LYS A 140 12.88 2.23 12.45
CA LYS A 140 13.59 3.52 12.45
C LYS A 140 14.16 3.82 11.08
N TYR A 141 14.00 5.06 10.64
CA TYR A 141 14.69 5.54 9.45
C TYR A 141 16.21 5.50 9.67
N PRO A 142 17.03 5.16 8.66
CA PRO A 142 18.48 5.38 8.73
C PRO A 142 18.80 6.84 9.00
N GLU A 143 19.95 7.11 9.60
CA GLU A 143 20.36 8.48 9.99
C GLU A 143 20.24 9.49 8.84
N TRP A 144 20.68 9.13 7.63
CA TRP A 144 20.61 10.03 6.48
C TRP A 144 19.16 10.37 6.07
N GLN A 145 18.19 9.46 6.26
CA GLN A 145 16.77 9.75 6.01
C GLN A 145 16.17 10.59 7.12
N GLN A 146 16.58 10.39 8.37
CA GLN A 146 16.18 11.24 9.49
C GLN A 146 16.62 12.70 9.27
N GLU A 147 17.86 12.92 8.83
CA GLU A 147 18.37 14.25 8.49
C GLU A 147 17.53 14.93 7.39
N ILE A 148 17.12 14.18 6.36
CA ILE A 148 16.22 14.70 5.32
C ILE A 148 14.85 15.07 5.91
N LEU A 149 14.25 14.22 6.74
CA LEU A 149 12.95 14.48 7.36
C LEU A 149 12.99 15.72 8.26
N ILE A 150 14.04 15.85 9.09
CA ILE A 150 14.26 17.01 9.96
C ILE A 150 14.39 18.29 9.12
N LEU A 151 15.21 18.25 8.07
CA LEU A 151 15.42 19.40 7.18
C LEU A 151 14.14 19.78 6.44
N LEU A 152 13.42 18.81 5.88
CA LEU A 152 12.15 19.04 5.20
C LEU A 152 11.10 19.60 6.15
N LYS A 153 11.03 19.12 7.39
CA LYS A 153 10.13 19.63 8.41
C LYS A 153 10.43 21.08 8.76
N LYS A 154 11.71 21.40 8.97
CA LYS A 154 12.18 22.78 9.19
C LYS A 154 11.79 23.70 8.03
N ILE A 155 12.06 23.29 6.79
CA ILE A 155 11.69 24.06 5.59
C ILE A 155 10.18 24.29 5.54
N TYR A 156 9.39 23.26 5.80
CA TYR A 156 7.93 23.33 5.76
C TYR A 156 7.37 24.29 6.81
N GLU A 157 7.90 24.25 8.04
CA GLU A 157 7.51 25.15 9.13
C GLU A 157 7.95 26.60 8.90
N GLU A 158 9.16 26.82 8.38
CA GLU A 158 9.69 28.17 8.09
C GLU A 158 8.98 28.86 6.91
N ASN A 159 8.33 28.10 6.03
CA ASN A 159 7.66 28.61 4.83
C ASN A 159 6.13 28.46 4.90
N ASN A 160 5.53 28.65 6.08
CA ASN A 160 4.08 28.67 6.30
C ASN A 160 3.33 27.42 5.78
N GLY A 161 3.94 26.25 5.87
CA GLY A 161 3.32 24.99 5.43
C GLY A 161 3.47 24.73 3.93
N GLU A 162 4.47 25.31 3.28
CA GLU A 162 4.81 25.06 1.88
C GLU A 162 6.27 24.63 1.72
N PHE A 163 6.54 23.86 0.66
CA PHE A 163 7.90 23.50 0.30
C PHE A 163 8.47 24.53 -0.69
N ILE A 164 9.73 24.92 -0.47
CA ILE A 164 10.49 25.73 -1.42
C ILE A 164 10.83 24.97 -2.71
N ASP A 165 11.48 25.65 -3.66
CA ASP A 165 11.87 25.07 -4.95
C ASP A 165 12.73 23.81 -4.80
N ASN A 166 12.47 22.82 -5.65
CA ASN A 166 13.16 21.52 -5.59
C ASN A 166 14.68 21.66 -5.75
N LYS A 167 15.19 22.66 -6.49
CA LYS A 167 16.64 22.87 -6.63
C LYS A 167 17.25 23.37 -5.34
N GLU A 168 16.55 24.22 -4.59
CA GLU A 168 17.01 24.71 -3.29
C GLU A 168 17.01 23.59 -2.25
N ILE A 169 15.94 22.79 -2.19
CA ILE A 169 15.88 21.59 -1.35
C ILE A 169 17.04 20.65 -1.69
N THR A 170 17.29 20.39 -2.98
CA THR A 170 18.41 19.55 -3.43
C THR A 170 19.75 20.10 -2.94
N LYS A 171 19.98 21.42 -3.07
CA LYS A 171 21.22 22.06 -2.61
C LYS A 171 21.42 21.90 -1.10
N MET A 172 20.37 22.10 -0.30
CA MET A 172 20.45 21.96 1.16
C MET A 172 20.70 20.50 1.57
N ILE A 173 19.98 19.55 0.98
CA ILE A 173 20.15 18.12 1.26
C ILE A 173 21.55 17.64 0.88
N MET A 174 22.07 18.08 -0.27
CA MET A 174 23.41 17.68 -0.75
C MET A 174 24.56 18.32 0.05
N ALA A 175 24.27 19.34 0.87
CA ALA A 175 25.23 19.90 1.81
C ALA A 175 25.39 19.05 3.08
N VAL A 176 24.44 18.14 3.36
CA VAL A 176 24.49 17.25 4.53
C VAL A 176 25.50 16.12 4.28
N PRO A 177 26.58 15.99 5.08
CA PRO A 177 27.63 15.00 4.85
C PRO A 177 27.13 13.55 4.82
N LEU A 178 26.13 13.21 5.63
CA LEU A 178 25.53 11.87 5.69
C LEU A 178 24.66 11.55 4.46
N VAL A 179 24.07 12.57 3.82
CA VAL A 179 23.18 12.37 2.67
C VAL A 179 23.93 12.41 1.34
N LYS A 180 25.01 13.18 1.24
CA LYS A 180 25.79 13.32 0.01
C LYS A 180 26.24 11.98 -0.63
N PRO A 181 26.69 10.95 0.12
CA PRO A 181 26.99 9.62 -0.43
C PRO A 181 25.76 8.88 -0.98
N LYS A 182 24.56 9.26 -0.53
CA LYS A 182 23.26 8.66 -0.84
C LYS A 182 22.42 9.49 -1.81
N ALA A 183 23.03 10.41 -2.57
CA ALA A 183 22.35 11.33 -3.47
C ALA A 183 21.31 10.70 -4.41
N LYS A 184 21.61 9.50 -4.95
CA LYS A 184 20.71 8.76 -5.85
C LYS A 184 19.44 8.26 -5.14
N GLU A 185 19.55 7.94 -3.86
CA GLU A 185 18.44 7.46 -3.01
C GLU A 185 17.69 8.65 -2.37
N ALA A 186 18.38 9.76 -2.13
CA ALA A 186 17.85 10.92 -1.43
C ALA A 186 16.72 11.63 -2.18
N MET A 187 16.88 11.93 -3.48
CA MET A 187 15.87 12.68 -4.22
C MET A 187 14.54 11.92 -4.40
N PRO A 188 14.54 10.61 -4.73
CA PRO A 188 13.31 9.82 -4.72
C PRO A 188 12.62 9.81 -3.35
N PHE A 189 13.39 9.74 -2.25
CA PHE A 189 12.84 9.79 -0.90
C PHE A 189 12.20 11.15 -0.58
N VAL A 190 12.83 12.25 -0.97
CA VAL A 190 12.27 13.61 -0.82
C VAL A 190 10.94 13.73 -1.55
N GLN A 191 10.88 13.29 -2.81
CA GLN A 191 9.64 13.36 -3.58
C GLN A 191 8.53 12.52 -2.93
N PHE A 192 8.86 11.31 -2.49
CA PHE A 192 7.94 10.44 -1.77
C PHE A 192 7.37 11.11 -0.50
N ILE A 193 8.21 11.78 0.29
CA ILE A 193 7.77 12.50 1.49
C ILE A 193 6.90 13.71 1.13
N LYS A 194 7.26 14.49 0.10
CA LYS A 194 6.44 15.63 -0.37
C LYS A 194 5.05 15.18 -0.81
N ASP A 195 4.96 14.09 -1.58
CA ASP A 195 3.69 13.52 -2.02
C ASP A 195 2.85 13.07 -0.81
N LYS A 196 3.49 12.45 0.19
CA LYS A 196 2.82 12.06 1.44
C LYS A 196 2.36 13.27 2.24
N VAL A 197 3.14 14.35 2.35
CA VAL A 197 2.69 15.60 3.00
C VAL A 197 1.46 16.17 2.30
N GLY A 198 1.40 16.13 0.96
CA GLY A 198 0.22 16.55 0.21
C GLY A 198 -1.05 15.73 0.51
N GLN A 199 -0.89 14.48 0.94
CA GLN A 199 -2.00 13.57 1.26
C GLN A 199 -2.45 13.62 2.73
N ARG A 200 -1.49 13.67 3.68
CA ARG A 200 -1.77 13.54 5.13
C ARG A 200 -1.27 14.71 5.98
N GLY A 201 -0.79 15.78 5.34
CA GLY A 201 -0.24 16.95 6.01
C GLY A 201 1.10 16.69 6.70
N ILE A 202 1.45 17.57 7.64
CA ILE A 202 2.77 17.64 8.28
C ILE A 202 3.20 16.34 9.01
N GLN A 203 2.24 15.51 9.44
CA GLN A 203 2.52 14.21 10.08
C GLN A 203 3.34 13.26 9.19
N ALA A 204 3.34 13.49 7.86
CA ALA A 204 4.17 12.72 6.96
C ALA A 204 5.69 12.91 7.17
N LEU A 205 6.08 13.98 7.86
CA LEU A 205 7.46 14.33 8.17
C LEU A 205 7.91 13.78 9.53
N ASP A 206 7.05 13.07 10.24
CA ASP A 206 7.42 12.47 11.51
C ASP A 206 8.47 11.37 11.31
N LEU A 207 9.40 11.31 12.27
CA LEU A 207 10.49 10.32 12.26
C LEU A 207 9.99 8.88 12.52
N ILE A 208 8.74 8.75 12.96
CA ILE A 208 8.10 7.48 13.26
C ILE A 208 7.35 7.04 12.01
N PHE A 209 7.70 5.86 11.50
CA PHE A 209 6.90 5.21 10.49
C PHE A 209 5.55 4.81 11.10
N ASN A 210 4.47 5.38 10.58
CA ASN A 210 3.13 5.30 11.17
C ASN A 210 2.48 3.91 11.10
N ILE A 211 3.09 2.96 10.38
CA ILE A 211 2.61 1.59 10.27
C ILE A 211 3.45 0.70 11.19
N ASP A 212 2.78 0.00 12.11
CA ASP A 212 3.39 -1.08 12.88
C ASP A 212 3.61 -2.31 11.99
N GLN A 213 4.76 -2.34 11.33
CA GLN A 213 5.12 -3.39 10.37
C GLN A 213 5.13 -4.78 11.02
N ARG A 214 5.61 -4.89 12.27
CA ARG A 214 5.64 -6.17 12.98
C ARG A 214 4.23 -6.70 13.17
N LYS A 215 3.32 -5.86 13.67
CA LYS A 215 1.92 -6.23 13.87
C LYS A 215 1.26 -6.67 12.56
N VAL A 216 1.48 -5.92 11.47
CA VAL A 216 0.95 -6.28 10.15
C VAL A 216 1.43 -7.66 9.68
N PHE A 217 2.74 -7.96 9.81
CA PHE A 217 3.25 -9.27 9.41
C PHE A 217 2.77 -10.41 10.30
N VAL A 218 2.63 -10.16 11.60
CA VAL A 218 2.08 -11.16 12.54
C VAL A 218 0.62 -11.47 12.21
N GLU A 219 -0.21 -10.45 11.96
CA GLU A 219 -1.62 -10.64 11.60
C GLU A 219 -1.80 -11.33 10.23
N MET A 220 -0.87 -11.11 9.29
CA MET A 220 -0.93 -11.65 7.94
C MET A 220 -0.07 -12.91 7.72
N ILE A 221 0.44 -13.52 8.79
CA ILE A 221 1.43 -14.60 8.71
C ILE A 221 0.90 -15.83 7.97
N GLU A 222 -0.34 -16.24 8.22
CA GLU A 222 -0.95 -17.40 7.57
C GLU A 222 -1.17 -17.16 6.07
N TYR A 223 -1.58 -15.95 5.71
CA TYR A 223 -1.64 -15.55 4.31
C TYR A 223 -0.25 -15.58 3.65
N LEU A 224 0.78 -15.07 4.33
CA LEU A 224 2.16 -15.08 3.80
C LEU A 224 2.66 -16.51 3.55
N LYS A 225 2.38 -17.45 4.46
CA LYS A 225 2.73 -18.87 4.30
C LYS A 225 2.10 -19.45 3.04
N GLY A 226 0.80 -19.23 2.83
CA GLY A 226 0.10 -19.68 1.62
C GLY A 226 0.58 -19.00 0.35
N ALA A 227 0.81 -17.68 0.41
CA ALA A 227 1.23 -16.86 -0.72
C ALA A 227 2.65 -17.14 -1.20
N LEU A 228 3.55 -17.52 -0.28
CA LEU A 228 4.95 -17.86 -0.56
C LEU A 228 5.18 -19.37 -0.64
N LYS A 229 4.21 -20.19 -0.23
CA LYS A 229 4.31 -21.66 -0.12
C LYS A 229 5.44 -22.11 0.80
N ILE A 230 5.63 -21.39 1.91
CA ILE A 230 6.68 -21.62 2.91
C ILE A 230 6.03 -21.61 4.28
N ASP A 231 6.15 -22.70 5.04
CA ASP A 231 5.50 -22.83 6.35
C ASP A 231 6.31 -22.17 7.48
N ASP A 232 7.64 -22.15 7.37
CA ASP A 232 8.54 -21.57 8.37
C ASP A 232 8.87 -20.12 8.00
N ILE A 233 8.05 -19.18 8.51
CA ILE A 233 8.26 -17.74 8.34
C ILE A 233 8.59 -17.11 9.69
N SER A 234 9.77 -16.51 9.81
CA SER A 234 10.19 -15.70 10.96
C SER A 234 10.12 -14.20 10.64
N ILE A 235 9.88 -13.38 11.66
CA ILE A 235 9.83 -11.92 11.55
C ILE A 235 10.84 -11.34 12.54
N GLU A 236 11.83 -10.62 12.02
CA GLU A 236 12.94 -10.05 12.78
C GLU A 236 13.06 -8.55 12.53
N SER A 237 13.39 -7.79 13.56
CA SER A 237 13.85 -6.40 13.39
C SER A 237 15.29 -6.35 12.90
N VAL A 238 15.70 -5.21 12.33
CA VAL A 238 17.10 -4.97 11.95
C VAL A 238 18.08 -5.08 13.13
N GLU A 239 17.62 -4.85 14.36
CA GLU A 239 18.43 -5.01 15.58
C GLU A 239 18.59 -6.47 16.02
N GLU A 240 17.63 -7.35 15.67
CA GLU A 240 17.64 -8.77 16.06
C GLU A 240 18.36 -9.65 15.03
N THR A 241 18.44 -9.21 13.78
CA THR A 241 18.93 -10.07 12.69
C THR A 241 20.45 -10.26 12.70
N SER A 242 20.88 -11.48 12.37
CA SER A 242 22.31 -11.83 12.25
C SER A 242 22.94 -11.36 10.93
N ASP A 243 22.14 -11.08 9.90
CA ASP A 243 22.61 -10.60 8.61
C ASP A 243 22.70 -9.07 8.56
N GLN A 244 23.85 -8.55 9.03
CA GLN A 244 24.14 -7.12 9.04
C GLN A 244 24.18 -6.50 7.62
N THR A 245 24.44 -7.31 6.59
CA THR A 245 24.47 -6.84 5.20
C THR A 245 23.06 -6.53 4.71
N LEU A 246 22.09 -7.40 5.01
CA LEU A 246 20.69 -7.16 4.73
C LEU A 246 20.12 -6.06 5.62
N ALA A 247 20.43 -6.06 6.92
CA ALA A 247 19.97 -5.05 7.87
C ALA A 247 20.28 -3.62 7.39
N SER A 248 21.49 -3.40 6.86
CA SER A 248 21.93 -2.08 6.34
C SER A 248 21.11 -1.55 5.15
N LYS A 249 20.33 -2.40 4.49
CA LYS A 249 19.51 -2.07 3.31
C LYS A 249 18.02 -1.91 3.64
N VAL A 250 17.59 -2.34 4.83
CA VAL A 250 16.19 -2.29 5.24
C VAL A 250 15.89 -0.89 5.78
N VAL A 251 14.83 -0.28 5.26
CA VAL A 251 14.27 0.97 5.79
C VAL A 251 12.78 0.78 6.08
N PRO A 252 12.19 1.60 6.97
CA PRO A 252 10.76 1.49 7.27
C PRO A 252 9.90 1.59 6.02
N GLY A 253 8.93 0.68 5.87
CA GLY A 253 8.05 0.62 4.71
C GLY A 253 8.61 -0.17 3.51
N THR A 254 9.87 -0.61 3.57
CA THR A 254 10.48 -1.51 2.56
C THR A 254 11.22 -2.66 3.24
N PRO A 255 10.48 -3.59 3.88
CA PRO A 255 11.06 -4.79 4.47
C PRO A 255 11.69 -5.68 3.40
N ILE A 256 12.65 -6.49 3.80
CA ILE A 256 13.33 -7.45 2.93
C ILE A 256 13.07 -8.85 3.47
N VAL A 257 12.80 -9.79 2.57
CA VAL A 257 12.72 -11.21 2.90
C VAL A 257 14.03 -11.90 2.54
N ASN A 258 14.58 -12.67 3.48
CA ASN A 258 15.66 -13.62 3.23
C ASN A 258 15.06 -15.03 3.11
N PHE A 259 15.44 -15.75 2.06
CA PHE A 259 14.95 -17.11 1.81
C PHE A 259 16.11 -18.09 1.97
N SER A 260 15.88 -19.21 2.66
CA SER A 260 16.88 -20.26 2.92
C SER A 260 16.34 -21.67 2.72
#